data_AF-A0A7V1N0R0-F1
#
_entry.id   AF-A0A7V1N0R0-F1
#
_cell.length_a   1.000
_cell.length_b   1.000
_cell.length_c   1.000
_cell.angle_alpha   90.00
_cell.angle_beta   90.00
_cell.angle_gamma   90.00
#
_symmetry.space_group_name_H-M   'P 1'
#
loop_
_entity.id
_entity.type
_entity.pdbx_description
1 polymer ?
#
loop_
_entity_poly.entity_id
_entity_poly.type
_entity_poly.pdbx_seq_one_letter_code
_entity_poly.pdbx_strand_id
1 'polypeptide(L)'
;MEASATLKFGRISPQKTRLVADLIRGKKADDAVKILSFTQKKGARVLLKILKSAIANAEVKNVEDTELLDVSRVWVGQGPVTRRYKPRARGRADVLRRPTSHITVVVKEDIEAKEEAAVKLAELEAKKARKKAAKKKAAGKKPKAAASKGGKEEKKKEDAADKGKAEAKDKKAGTKTNKEPKAKAKTSKPEKDK
;
A
#
# COMPACT_ATOMS: atom_id res chain seq x y z
N MET A 1 9.53 1.69 -18.43
CA MET A 1 8.39 1.30 -19.28
C MET A 1 7.22 2.26 -19.04
N GLU A 2 6.16 2.28 -19.87
CA GLU A 2 4.93 3.06 -19.60
C GLU A 2 3.63 2.27 -19.86
N ALA A 3 2.63 2.54 -19.02
CA ALA A 3 1.27 2.00 -19.11
C ALA A 3 0.25 3.14 -19.02
N SER A 4 -0.93 2.94 -19.59
CA SER A 4 -1.97 3.97 -19.59
C SER A 4 -3.37 3.40 -19.46
N ALA A 5 -4.28 4.23 -18.95
CA ALA A 5 -5.71 3.96 -18.90
C ALA A 5 -6.48 5.20 -19.37
N THR A 6 -7.50 4.99 -20.20
CA THR A 6 -8.30 6.07 -20.79
C THR A 6 -9.79 5.85 -20.54
N LEU A 7 -10.45 6.82 -19.91
CA LEU A 7 -11.90 6.91 -19.84
C LEU A 7 -12.43 7.85 -20.92
N LYS A 8 -13.22 7.32 -21.86
CA LYS A 8 -13.92 8.11 -22.87
C LYS A 8 -15.32 8.51 -22.36
N PHE A 9 -15.79 9.71 -22.76
CA PHE A 9 -17.14 10.23 -22.46
C PHE A 9 -17.51 10.32 -20.96
N GLY A 10 -16.53 10.57 -20.09
CA GLY A 10 -16.78 10.78 -18.66
C GLY A 10 -17.75 11.94 -18.41
N ARG A 11 -18.85 11.70 -17.69
CA ARG A 11 -19.90 12.71 -17.39
C ARG A 11 -19.50 13.69 -16.29
N ILE A 12 -18.43 14.43 -16.55
CA ILE A 12 -17.86 15.49 -15.72
C ILE A 12 -17.28 16.61 -16.61
N SER A 13 -17.26 17.84 -16.10
CA SER A 13 -16.62 18.96 -16.81
C SER A 13 -15.09 18.79 -16.79
N PRO A 14 -14.39 18.96 -17.93
CA PRO A 14 -12.93 18.91 -17.99
C PRO A 14 -12.25 19.84 -16.97
N GLN A 15 -12.72 21.09 -16.82
CA GLN A 15 -12.16 22.03 -15.84
C GLN A 15 -12.17 21.48 -14.40
N LYS A 16 -13.29 20.88 -13.98
CA LYS A 16 -13.43 20.29 -12.63
C LYS A 16 -12.55 19.05 -12.42
N THR A 17 -12.12 18.41 -13.51
CA THR A 17 -11.22 17.26 -13.48
C THR A 17 -9.76 17.70 -13.55
N ARG A 18 -9.43 18.73 -14.34
CA ARG A 18 -8.09 19.33 -14.43
C ARG A 18 -7.56 19.74 -13.07
N LEU A 19 -8.36 20.52 -12.30
CA LEU A 19 -8.03 20.92 -10.92
C LEU A 19 -7.62 19.77 -9.98
N VAL A 20 -8.07 18.54 -10.24
CA VAL A 20 -7.70 17.36 -9.44
C VAL A 20 -6.57 16.58 -10.11
N ALA A 21 -6.50 16.55 -11.44
CA ALA A 21 -5.37 16.00 -12.19
C ALA A 21 -4.06 16.76 -11.88
N ASP A 22 -4.14 18.08 -11.70
CA ASP A 22 -3.00 18.93 -11.35
C ASP A 22 -2.38 18.53 -10.00
N LEU A 23 -3.18 18.01 -9.05
CA LEU A 23 -2.71 17.56 -7.73
C LEU A 23 -1.91 16.24 -7.76
N ILE A 24 -1.97 15.47 -8.84
CA ILE A 24 -1.40 14.12 -8.94
C ILE A 24 -0.30 13.96 -10.00
N ARG A 25 -0.06 14.95 -10.88
CA ARG A 25 1.06 14.86 -11.84
C ARG A 25 2.40 14.86 -11.10
N GLY A 26 3.34 14.02 -11.55
CA GLY A 26 4.69 13.95 -10.97
C GLY A 26 4.72 13.41 -9.54
N LYS A 27 3.69 12.68 -9.10
CA LYS A 27 3.66 11.99 -7.81
C LYS A 27 3.72 10.48 -8.01
N LYS A 28 4.26 9.77 -7.01
CA LYS A 28 4.19 8.31 -6.94
C LYS A 28 2.74 7.83 -6.98
N ALA A 29 2.53 6.67 -7.60
CA ALA A 29 1.20 6.08 -7.78
C ALA A 29 0.44 5.94 -6.45
N ASP A 30 1.09 5.44 -5.40
CA ASP A 30 0.49 5.28 -4.07
C ASP A 30 0.06 6.60 -3.43
N ASP A 31 0.90 7.64 -3.51
CA ASP A 31 0.59 8.94 -2.95
C ASP A 31 -0.53 9.62 -3.73
N ALA A 32 -0.56 9.46 -5.05
CA ALA A 32 -1.70 9.86 -5.87
C ALA A 32 -2.99 9.12 -5.46
N VAL A 33 -2.95 7.81 -5.18
CA VAL A 33 -4.12 7.06 -4.66
C VAL A 33 -4.58 7.60 -3.30
N LYS A 34 -3.66 7.89 -2.37
CA LYS A 34 -3.98 8.49 -1.05
C LYS A 34 -4.64 9.86 -1.23
N ILE A 35 -4.03 10.76 -1.99
CA ILE A 35 -4.54 12.12 -2.26
C ILE A 35 -5.95 12.07 -2.89
N LEU A 36 -6.16 11.22 -3.89
CA LEU A 36 -7.45 11.09 -4.56
C LEU A 36 -8.54 10.48 -3.65
N SER A 37 -8.16 9.68 -2.66
CA SER A 37 -9.10 9.06 -1.71
C SER A 37 -9.67 10.10 -0.73
N PHE A 38 -8.85 11.03 -0.25
CA PHE A 38 -9.27 12.08 0.69
C PHE A 38 -9.79 13.37 0.01
N THR A 39 -9.50 13.58 -1.27
CA THR A 39 -9.93 14.79 -2.00
C THR A 39 -11.45 14.81 -2.22
N GLN A 40 -12.15 15.72 -1.53
CA GLN A 40 -13.61 15.91 -1.60
C GLN A 40 -14.09 16.61 -2.90
N LYS A 41 -13.65 16.13 -4.08
CA LYS A 41 -14.11 16.62 -5.39
C LYS A 41 -14.61 15.47 -6.25
N LYS A 42 -15.68 15.69 -7.04
CA LYS A 42 -16.25 14.66 -7.94
C LYS A 42 -15.20 14.07 -8.91
N GLY A 43 -14.24 14.89 -9.36
CA GLY A 43 -13.14 14.45 -10.23
C GLY A 43 -12.24 13.40 -9.59
N ALA A 44 -12.02 13.47 -8.27
CA ALA A 44 -11.14 12.55 -7.56
C ALA A 44 -11.66 11.10 -7.60
N ARG A 45 -12.97 10.91 -7.36
CA ARG A 45 -13.62 9.59 -7.46
C ARG A 45 -13.55 8.97 -8.86
N VAL A 46 -13.47 9.79 -9.92
CA VAL A 46 -13.33 9.33 -11.31
C VAL A 46 -11.87 8.99 -11.59
N LEU A 47 -10.94 9.91 -11.28
CA LEU A 47 -9.50 9.72 -11.47
C LEU A 47 -8.97 8.52 -10.68
N LEU A 48 -9.43 8.28 -9.45
CA LEU A 48 -9.04 7.14 -8.63
C LEU A 48 -9.31 5.79 -9.33
N LYS A 49 -10.46 5.66 -10.02
CA LYS A 49 -10.77 4.45 -10.78
C LYS A 49 -9.85 4.28 -12.00
N ILE A 50 -9.55 5.38 -12.69
CA ILE A 50 -8.66 5.36 -13.87
C ILE A 50 -7.22 5.05 -13.45
N LEU A 51 -6.73 5.64 -12.36
CA LEU A 51 -5.38 5.41 -11.83
C LEU A 51 -5.22 3.94 -11.40
N LYS A 52 -6.18 3.37 -10.66
CA LYS A 52 -6.16 1.93 -10.32
C LYS A 52 -6.15 1.03 -11.55
N SER A 53 -6.89 1.40 -12.61
CA SER A 53 -6.84 0.69 -13.89
C SER A 53 -5.50 0.87 -14.61
N ALA A 54 -4.83 2.02 -14.48
CA ALA A 54 -3.50 2.24 -15.08
C ALA A 54 -2.42 1.41 -14.38
N ILE A 55 -2.50 1.27 -13.06
CA ILE A 55 -1.63 0.40 -12.25
C ILE A 55 -1.82 -1.07 -12.65
N ALA A 56 -3.06 -1.57 -12.69
CA ALA A 56 -3.35 -2.93 -13.16
C ALA A 56 -2.88 -3.17 -14.62
N ASN A 57 -2.98 -2.17 -15.49
CA ASN A 57 -2.44 -2.25 -16.86
C ASN A 57 -0.90 -2.25 -16.90
N ALA A 58 -0.21 -1.79 -15.86
CA ALA A 58 1.24 -1.89 -15.73
C ALA A 58 1.65 -3.29 -15.25
N GLU A 59 0.95 -3.83 -14.25
CA GLU A 59 1.13 -5.21 -13.76
C GLU A 59 1.00 -6.24 -14.91
N VAL A 60 -0.06 -6.13 -15.73
CA VAL A 60 -0.28 -7.00 -16.92
C VAL A 60 0.82 -6.86 -17.98
N LYS A 61 1.57 -5.74 -17.99
CA LYS A 61 2.69 -5.51 -18.91
C LYS A 61 4.05 -5.98 -18.35
N ASN A 62 4.07 -6.65 -17.21
CA ASN A 62 5.27 -7.07 -16.48
C ASN A 62 6.18 -5.88 -16.11
N VAL A 63 5.58 -4.77 -15.64
CA VAL A 63 6.31 -3.73 -14.92
C VAL A 63 6.69 -4.30 -13.55
N GLU A 64 7.98 -4.53 -13.33
CA GLU A 64 8.48 -5.41 -12.24
C GLU A 64 8.22 -4.88 -10.81
N ASP A 65 8.12 -3.56 -10.62
CA ASP A 65 7.93 -2.93 -9.31
C ASP A 65 6.73 -1.96 -9.30
N THR A 66 5.60 -2.40 -8.74
CA THR A 66 4.40 -1.56 -8.59
C THR A 66 4.64 -0.31 -7.71
N GLU A 67 5.56 -0.40 -6.74
CA GLU A 67 5.92 0.69 -5.79
C GLU A 67 6.77 1.80 -6.42
N LEU A 68 7.38 1.55 -7.60
CA LEU A 68 8.24 2.50 -8.31
C LEU A 68 7.55 3.22 -9.48
N LEU A 69 6.22 3.09 -9.58
CA LEU A 69 5.46 3.82 -10.61
C LEU A 69 5.20 5.29 -10.24
N ASP A 70 5.47 6.16 -11.21
CA ASP A 70 5.18 7.58 -11.18
C ASP A 70 3.99 7.93 -12.08
N VAL A 71 3.22 8.95 -11.70
CA VAL A 71 2.15 9.52 -12.54
C VAL A 71 2.74 10.56 -13.48
N SER A 72 3.44 10.07 -14.50
CA SER A 72 4.15 10.87 -15.50
C SER A 72 3.26 11.91 -16.18
N ARG A 73 2.12 11.50 -16.75
CA ARG A 73 1.27 12.39 -17.57
C ARG A 73 -0.23 12.15 -17.33
N VAL A 74 -0.98 13.24 -17.10
CA VAL A 74 -2.45 13.19 -16.98
C VAL A 74 -3.09 14.19 -17.92
N TRP A 75 -3.78 13.67 -18.93
CA TRP A 75 -4.48 14.42 -19.98
C TRP A 75 -5.98 14.47 -19.70
N VAL A 76 -6.57 15.66 -19.83
CA VAL A 76 -8.01 15.88 -19.66
C VAL A 76 -8.54 16.71 -20.84
N GLY A 77 -9.02 15.99 -21.85
CA GLY A 77 -9.63 16.54 -23.06
C GLY A 77 -11.11 16.88 -22.90
N GLN A 78 -11.60 17.81 -23.72
CA GLN A 78 -13.01 18.13 -23.85
C GLN A 78 -13.69 17.05 -24.71
N GLY A 79 -14.74 16.43 -24.18
CA GLY A 79 -15.62 15.53 -24.95
C GLY A 79 -16.84 16.26 -25.50
N PRO A 80 -17.74 15.57 -26.23
CA PRO A 80 -18.96 16.15 -26.75
C PRO A 80 -19.80 16.81 -25.64
N VAL A 81 -20.42 17.94 -25.98
CA VAL A 81 -21.18 18.79 -25.06
C VAL A 81 -22.65 18.70 -25.39
N THR A 82 -23.43 18.05 -24.52
CA THR A 82 -24.87 17.97 -24.70
C THR A 82 -25.53 19.31 -24.35
N ARG A 83 -26.33 19.87 -25.27
CA ARG A 83 -27.14 21.07 -25.03
C ARG A 83 -28.50 20.70 -24.42
N ARG A 84 -28.98 21.55 -23.52
CA ARG A 84 -30.33 21.54 -22.93
C ARG A 84 -30.83 22.98 -22.89
N TYR A 85 -32.11 23.20 -23.18
CA TYR A 85 -32.71 24.51 -23.04
C TYR A 85 -33.34 24.64 -21.65
N LYS A 86 -33.23 25.81 -21.02
CA LYS A 86 -33.94 26.15 -19.79
C LYS A 86 -34.84 27.36 -20.07
N PRO A 87 -36.16 27.26 -19.87
CA PRO A 87 -37.06 28.40 -20.07
C PRO A 87 -36.76 29.51 -19.05
N ARG A 88 -36.94 30.76 -19.46
CA ARG A 88 -36.80 31.99 -18.68
C ARG A 88 -38.01 32.90 -18.91
N ALA A 89 -38.13 33.95 -18.10
CA ALA A 89 -39.20 34.94 -18.22
C ALA A 89 -39.22 35.62 -19.60
N ARG A 90 -40.39 36.14 -20.00
CA ARG A 90 -40.64 36.85 -21.27
C ARG A 90 -40.25 36.03 -22.53
N GLY A 91 -40.60 34.74 -22.54
CA GLY A 91 -40.41 33.85 -23.69
C GLY A 91 -38.96 33.49 -24.04
N ARG A 92 -37.99 33.84 -23.18
CA ARG A 92 -36.55 33.59 -23.43
C ARG A 92 -36.15 32.17 -23.04
N ALA A 93 -35.10 31.64 -23.66
CA ALA A 93 -34.54 30.33 -23.32
C ALA A 93 -33.00 30.36 -23.26
N ASP A 94 -32.43 29.88 -22.16
CA ASP A 94 -30.98 29.77 -21.97
C ASP A 94 -30.45 28.40 -22.41
N VAL A 95 -29.21 28.35 -22.90
CA VAL A 95 -28.53 27.11 -23.29
C VAL A 95 -27.70 26.56 -22.13
N LEU A 96 -28.23 25.60 -21.39
CA LEU A 96 -27.47 24.81 -20.42
C LEU A 96 -26.60 23.77 -21.14
N ARG A 97 -25.28 23.89 -20.98
CA ARG A 97 -24.29 22.95 -21.52
C ARG A 97 -23.95 21.88 -20.48
N ARG A 98 -24.00 20.60 -20.88
CA ARG A 98 -23.56 19.44 -20.09
C ARG A 98 -22.33 18.82 -20.78
N PRO A 99 -21.11 19.32 -20.51
CA PRO A 99 -19.89 18.79 -21.10
C PRO A 99 -19.55 17.40 -20.57
N THR A 100 -18.93 16.60 -21.43
CA THR A 100 -18.20 15.38 -21.04
C THR A 100 -16.70 15.60 -21.16
N SER A 101 -15.89 14.66 -20.65
CA SER A 101 -14.43 14.70 -20.73
C SER A 101 -13.86 13.36 -21.19
N HIS A 102 -12.77 13.41 -21.96
CA HIS A 102 -11.89 12.25 -22.17
C HIS A 102 -10.70 12.41 -21.23
N ILE A 103 -10.43 11.38 -20.42
CA ILE A 103 -9.39 11.42 -19.38
C ILE A 103 -8.41 10.28 -19.65
N THR A 104 -7.13 10.59 -19.79
CA THR A 104 -6.06 9.61 -19.94
C THR A 104 -5.04 9.82 -18.84
N VAL A 105 -4.75 8.76 -18.09
CA VAL A 105 -3.67 8.70 -17.11
C VAL A 105 -2.57 7.80 -17.68
N VAL A 106 -1.34 8.28 -17.69
CA VAL A 106 -0.13 7.55 -18.04
C VAL A 106 0.70 7.41 -16.79
N VAL A 107 1.04 6.17 -16.45
CA VAL A 107 1.99 5.81 -15.40
C VAL A 107 3.25 5.27 -16.05
N LYS A 108 4.41 5.62 -15.49
CA LYS A 108 5.73 5.21 -15.97
C LYS A 108 6.48 4.58 -14.78
N GLU A 109 7.62 3.96 -15.04
CA GLU A 109 8.62 3.66 -14.02
C GLU A 109 9.64 4.79 -13.92
N ASP A 110 9.96 5.22 -12.70
CA ASP A 110 11.11 6.09 -12.44
C ASP A 110 12.42 5.29 -12.53
N ILE A 111 13.16 5.50 -13.63
CA ILE A 111 14.43 4.82 -13.90
C ILE A 111 15.50 5.28 -12.89
N GLU A 112 15.56 6.60 -12.62
CA GLU A 112 16.47 7.21 -11.65
C GLU A 112 16.25 6.65 -10.22
N ALA A 113 15.00 6.36 -9.87
CA ALA A 113 14.68 5.75 -8.58
C ALA A 113 15.14 4.29 -8.47
N LYS A 114 15.14 3.51 -9.58
CA LYS A 114 15.71 2.15 -9.60
C LYS A 114 17.22 2.18 -9.35
N GLU A 115 17.94 3.11 -9.97
CA GLU A 115 19.39 3.28 -9.77
C GLU A 115 19.72 3.69 -8.32
N GLU A 116 19.04 4.69 -7.77
CA GLU A 116 19.24 5.07 -6.36
C GLU A 116 18.87 3.94 -5.38
N ALA A 117 17.81 3.17 -5.64
CA ALA A 117 17.39 2.06 -4.79
C ALA A 117 18.44 0.94 -4.77
N ALA A 118 18.98 0.57 -5.93
CA ALA A 118 20.05 -0.41 -6.05
C ALA A 118 21.32 0.02 -5.28
N VAL A 119 21.75 1.27 -5.42
CA VAL A 119 22.91 1.82 -4.69
C VAL A 119 22.66 1.85 -3.18
N LYS A 120 21.47 2.24 -2.73
CA LYS A 120 21.09 2.25 -1.31
C LYS A 120 21.04 0.85 -0.70
N LEU A 121 20.54 -0.15 -1.44
CA LEU A 121 20.57 -1.55 -1.02
C LEU A 121 22.02 -2.05 -0.86
N ALA A 122 22.88 -1.80 -1.85
CA ALA A 122 24.30 -2.18 -1.80
C ALA A 122 25.05 -1.54 -0.61
N GLU A 123 24.79 -0.25 -0.33
CA GLU A 123 25.32 0.44 0.87
C GLU A 123 24.84 -0.22 2.17
N LEU A 124 23.56 -0.56 2.27
CA LEU A 124 22.97 -1.17 3.46
C LEU A 124 23.52 -2.57 3.72
N GLU A 125 23.78 -3.34 2.67
CA GLU A 125 24.44 -4.64 2.77
C GLU A 125 25.92 -4.50 3.16
N ALA A 126 26.66 -3.56 2.57
CA ALA A 126 28.04 -3.25 2.99
C ALA A 126 28.12 -2.80 4.46
N LYS A 127 27.17 -1.97 4.93
CA LYS A 127 27.05 -1.54 6.33
C LYS A 127 26.68 -2.71 7.26
N LYS A 128 25.79 -3.62 6.85
CA LYS A 128 25.48 -4.87 7.58
C LYS A 128 26.68 -5.83 7.64
N ALA A 129 27.43 -5.99 6.55
CA ALA A 129 28.64 -6.79 6.49
C ALA A 129 29.74 -6.25 7.42
N ARG A 130 29.99 -4.93 7.40
CA ARG A 130 30.91 -4.26 8.35
C ARG A 130 30.49 -4.45 9.81
N LYS A 131 29.20 -4.33 10.15
CA LYS A 131 28.69 -4.64 11.51
C LYS A 131 28.87 -6.12 11.90
N LYS A 132 28.63 -7.08 10.98
CA LYS A 132 28.92 -8.52 11.22
C LYS A 132 30.41 -8.78 11.47
N ALA A 133 31.29 -8.16 10.68
CA ALA A 133 32.75 -8.28 10.86
C ALA A 133 33.23 -7.67 12.19
N ALA A 134 32.70 -6.50 12.58
CA ALA A 134 32.98 -5.89 13.88
C ALA A 134 32.51 -6.77 15.06
N LYS A 135 31.30 -7.35 14.97
CA LYS A 135 30.78 -8.28 16.00
C LYS A 135 31.61 -9.57 16.09
N LYS A 136 32.12 -10.09 14.97
CA LYS A 136 33.07 -11.24 14.96
C LYS A 136 34.42 -10.88 15.61
N LYS A 137 34.96 -9.67 15.38
CA LYS A 137 36.21 -9.22 16.03
C LYS A 137 36.03 -8.98 17.54
N ALA A 138 34.87 -8.51 17.99
CA ALA A 138 34.57 -8.34 19.42
C ALA A 138 34.57 -9.68 20.19
N ALA A 139 34.10 -10.78 19.58
CA ALA A 139 34.14 -12.12 20.17
C ALA A 139 35.54 -12.78 20.15
N GLY A 140 36.52 -12.20 19.45
CA GLY A 140 37.86 -12.76 19.27
C GLY A 140 38.93 -12.26 20.26
N LYS A 141 38.66 -11.22 21.05
CA LYS A 141 39.63 -10.67 22.02
C LYS A 141 39.58 -11.43 23.34
N LYS A 142 40.30 -12.56 23.42
CA LYS A 142 40.87 -13.02 24.71
C LYS A 142 42.05 -12.12 25.06
N PRO A 143 42.05 -11.38 26.18
CA PRO A 143 43.29 -10.85 26.75
C PRO A 143 44.03 -12.01 27.45
N LYS A 144 45.32 -12.20 27.12
CA LYS A 144 46.22 -13.13 27.84
C LYS A 144 47.07 -12.35 28.85
N ALA A 145 47.20 -12.94 30.03
CA ALA A 145 48.30 -12.82 31.01
C ALA A 145 48.56 -11.48 31.74
N ALA A 146 48.20 -11.48 33.03
CA ALA A 146 49.04 -11.04 34.16
C ALA A 146 48.76 -11.99 35.35
N ALA A 147 49.69 -12.17 36.30
CA ALA A 147 49.82 -13.44 37.03
C ALA A 147 49.68 -13.41 38.57
N SER A 148 49.29 -14.57 39.15
CA SER A 148 49.54 -15.07 40.53
C SER A 148 48.99 -14.25 41.73
N LYS A 149 48.41 -14.82 42.80
CA LYS A 149 48.81 -15.97 43.64
C LYS A 149 47.64 -16.47 44.51
N GLY A 150 47.75 -17.70 45.03
CA GLY A 150 47.22 -18.12 46.34
C GLY A 150 45.74 -18.51 46.39
N GLY A 151 45.44 -19.70 46.89
CA GLY A 151 44.06 -20.20 47.04
C GLY A 151 43.66 -20.46 48.50
N LYS A 152 42.41 -20.89 48.69
CA LYS A 152 42.02 -21.78 49.79
C LYS A 152 40.73 -22.54 49.45
N GLU A 153 40.52 -23.63 50.16
CA GLU A 153 39.53 -24.68 49.89
C GLU A 153 38.43 -24.70 50.98
N GLU A 154 37.37 -25.49 50.74
CA GLU A 154 36.36 -26.00 51.70
C GLU A 154 35.07 -25.21 52.08
N LYS A 155 34.15 -25.94 52.74
CA LYS A 155 32.67 -25.83 52.72
C LYS A 155 32.05 -25.45 54.09
N LYS A 156 30.82 -24.87 54.06
CA LYS A 156 29.55 -25.24 54.79
C LYS A 156 28.56 -24.03 54.76
N LYS A 157 27.25 -24.17 54.47
CA LYS A 157 26.10 -24.57 55.35
C LYS A 157 26.00 -23.70 56.63
N GLU A 158 24.89 -23.23 57.21
CA GLU A 158 23.40 -23.28 57.04
C GLU A 158 22.80 -22.32 58.13
N ASP A 159 21.57 -21.76 58.12
CA ASP A 159 20.57 -21.44 57.08
C ASP A 159 19.44 -20.52 57.67
N ALA A 160 18.59 -19.84 56.87
CA ALA A 160 17.41 -19.10 57.38
C ALA A 160 16.31 -18.85 56.32
N ALA A 161 15.03 -18.98 56.73
CA ALA A 161 13.84 -19.03 55.86
C ALA A 161 12.87 -17.84 56.05
N ASP A 162 11.61 -18.02 55.58
CA ASP A 162 10.43 -17.13 55.67
C ASP A 162 10.26 -16.15 54.49
N LYS A 163 9.11 -16.01 53.80
CA LYS A 163 7.76 -16.60 53.99
C LYS A 163 7.09 -16.77 52.62
N GLY A 164 6.30 -17.83 52.42
CA GLY A 164 5.61 -18.08 51.15
C GLY A 164 4.16 -17.56 51.12
N LYS A 165 3.57 -17.53 49.91
CA LYS A 165 2.15 -17.81 49.74
C LYS A 165 1.92 -18.61 48.46
N ALA A 166 1.25 -19.74 48.59
CA ALA A 166 0.88 -20.59 47.47
C ALA A 166 -0.46 -20.12 46.88
N GLU A 167 -0.67 -20.38 45.60
CA GLU A 167 -1.90 -21.01 45.13
C GLU A 167 -1.64 -21.71 43.79
N ALA A 168 -2.03 -22.98 43.70
CA ALA A 168 -2.01 -23.75 42.48
C ALA A 168 -3.45 -23.93 42.01
N LYS A 169 -3.68 -24.05 40.68
CA LYS A 169 -4.71 -24.95 40.16
C LYS A 169 -4.49 -25.38 38.71
N ASP A 170 -4.20 -26.68 38.62
CA ASP A 170 -4.61 -27.65 37.61
C ASP A 170 -4.09 -27.68 36.17
N LYS A 171 -3.89 -28.94 35.76
CA LYS A 171 -3.35 -29.44 34.49
C LYS A 171 -4.48 -30.12 33.70
N LYS A 172 -4.48 -29.97 32.38
CA LYS A 172 -4.63 -31.03 31.35
C LYS A 172 -4.65 -30.33 29.97
N ALA A 173 -3.64 -30.52 29.11
CA ALA A 173 -3.34 -31.73 28.33
C ALA A 173 -4.47 -32.10 27.35
N GLY A 174 -4.19 -32.17 26.05
CA GLY A 174 -5.19 -32.65 25.08
C GLY A 174 -5.10 -32.12 23.65
N THR A 175 -3.95 -32.26 23.01
CA THR A 175 -3.75 -32.15 21.55
C THR A 175 -4.84 -32.90 20.74
N LYS A 176 -5.43 -32.28 19.69
CA LYS A 176 -5.40 -32.76 18.28
C LYS A 176 -6.50 -32.18 17.33
N THR A 177 -6.04 -31.82 16.13
CA THR A 177 -6.69 -31.95 14.80
C THR A 177 -8.08 -31.37 14.49
N ASN A 178 -8.06 -30.29 13.70
CA ASN A 178 -8.63 -30.20 12.33
C ASN A 178 -9.93 -30.95 11.99
N LYS A 179 -11.02 -30.20 11.73
CA LYS A 179 -12.05 -30.58 10.74
C LYS A 179 -12.92 -29.39 10.31
N GLU A 180 -13.06 -29.18 8.99
CA GLU A 180 -14.18 -28.44 8.42
C GLU A 180 -15.51 -29.17 8.68
N PRO A 181 -16.64 -28.45 8.81
CA PRO A 181 -17.96 -29.01 8.56
C PRO A 181 -18.59 -28.45 7.26
N LYS A 182 -18.74 -29.32 6.25
CA LYS A 182 -19.68 -29.13 5.14
C LYS A 182 -20.95 -29.98 5.35
N ALA A 183 -22.10 -29.33 5.54
CA ALA A 183 -23.46 -29.86 5.28
C ALA A 183 -24.42 -28.64 5.26
N LYS A 184 -25.20 -28.34 4.20
CA LYS A 184 -26.39 -29.04 3.64
C LYS A 184 -27.44 -29.30 4.75
N ALA A 185 -28.70 -28.84 4.69
CA ALA A 185 -29.66 -28.92 3.59
C ALA A 185 -30.98 -28.14 3.88
N LYS A 186 -31.97 -28.27 2.97
CA LYS A 186 -33.40 -27.82 2.97
C LYS A 186 -33.66 -26.51 2.18
N THR A 187 -34.05 -26.57 0.89
CA THR A 187 -35.41 -26.77 0.28
C THR A 187 -36.32 -25.52 0.41
N SER A 188 -37.08 -25.04 -0.60
CA SER A 188 -37.55 -25.65 -1.86
C SER A 188 -38.14 -24.65 -2.90
N LYS A 189 -37.78 -24.85 -4.19
CA LYS A 189 -38.52 -24.60 -5.47
C LYS A 189 -39.12 -23.21 -5.85
N PRO A 190 -39.45 -22.97 -7.16
CA PRO A 190 -39.74 -21.64 -7.72
C PRO A 190 -41.15 -21.44 -8.36
N GLU A 191 -41.56 -20.18 -8.51
CA GLU A 191 -42.52 -19.64 -9.51
C GLU A 191 -41.94 -18.27 -9.96
N LYS A 192 -41.79 -17.87 -11.24
CA LYS A 192 -42.66 -17.80 -12.44
C LYS A 192 -43.61 -16.59 -12.51
N ASP A 193 -43.54 -15.96 -13.69
CA ASP A 193 -44.54 -15.15 -14.41
C ASP A 193 -44.93 -13.75 -13.88
N LYS A 194 -44.26 -12.71 -14.43
CA LYS A 194 -44.89 -11.68 -15.30
C LYS A 194 -43.85 -10.82 -16.02
#